data_AF-A0A497FIH8-F1
#
_entry.id   AF-A0A497FIH8-F1
#
_cell.length_a   1.000
_cell.length_b   1.000
_cell.length_c   1.000
_cell.angle_alpha   90.00
_cell.angle_beta   90.00
_cell.angle_gamma   90.00
#
_symmetry.space_group_name_H-M   'P 1'
#
loop_
_entity.id
_entity.type
_entity.pdbx_description
1 polymer ?
#
loop_
_entity_poly.entity_id
_entity_poly.type
_entity_poly.pdbx_seq_one_letter_code
_entity_poly.pdbx_strand_id
1 'polypeptide(L)'
;MVAQEAITKKAVKMKLKEIAGANIRVSDVAVEKLLTALNKFLEDIGKSVVEVAKTRSRGESFMVTEKDVVKGLEEKGFKGLLE
;
A
#
# COMPACT_ATOMS: atom_id res chain seq x y z
N MET A 1 -0.46 20.26 7.07
CA MET A 1 -0.90 18.98 6.46
C MET A 1 0.27 18.03 6.57
N VAL A 2 0.13 16.95 7.37
CA VAL A 2 1.20 15.95 7.50
C VAL A 2 1.14 15.12 6.22
N ALA A 3 2.13 15.27 5.34
CA ALA A 3 2.31 14.37 4.21
C ALA A 3 2.49 12.97 4.78
N GLN A 4 1.57 12.06 4.49
CA GLN A 4 1.66 10.67 4.91
C GLN A 4 2.96 10.11 4.33
N GLU A 5 3.91 9.77 5.21
CA GLU A 5 5.27 9.42 4.82
C GLU A 5 5.25 8.26 3.82
N ALA A 6 5.98 8.40 2.72
CA ALA A 6 6.35 7.25 1.88
C ALA A 6 6.92 6.14 2.77
N ILE A 7 6.61 4.88 2.46
CA ILE A 7 7.05 3.73 3.26
C ILE A 7 8.59 3.79 3.43
N THR A 8 9.08 4.08 4.63
CA THR A 8 10.52 4.26 4.89
C THR A 8 11.19 2.96 5.36
N LYS A 9 12.51 2.82 5.13
CA LYS A 9 13.33 1.71 5.70
C LYS A 9 13.12 1.58 7.21
N LYS A 10 13.07 2.71 7.91
CA LYS A 10 12.86 2.77 9.35
C LYS A 10 11.49 2.22 9.74
N ALA A 11 10.43 2.64 9.07
CA ALA A 11 9.07 2.16 9.32
C ALA A 11 8.96 0.64 9.13
N VAL A 12 9.51 0.12 8.03
CA VAL A 12 9.54 -1.33 7.77
C VAL A 12 10.30 -2.10 8.86
N LYS A 13 11.49 -1.60 9.25
CA LYS A 13 12.32 -2.24 10.29
C LYS A 13 11.64 -2.23 11.66
N MET A 14 10.97 -1.12 12.02
CA MET A 14 10.19 -1.03 13.26
C MET A 14 9.01 -2.01 13.23
N LYS A 15 8.27 -2.07 12.12
CA LYS A 15 7.11 -2.96 12.00
C LYS A 15 7.49 -4.44 12.13
N LEU A 16 8.62 -4.84 11.54
CA LEU A 16 9.14 -6.20 11.68
C LEU A 16 9.48 -6.55 13.14
N LYS A 17 10.04 -5.59 13.89
CA LYS A 17 10.34 -5.77 15.32
C LYS A 17 9.08 -5.84 16.18
N GLU A 18 8.08 -5.00 15.89
CA GLU A 18 6.77 -5.05 16.56
C GLU A 18 6.11 -6.42 16.36
N ILE A 19 6.05 -6.90 15.11
CA ILE A 19 5.45 -8.21 14.77
C ILE A 19 6.18 -9.35 15.46
N ALA A 20 7.51 -9.27 15.56
CA ALA A 20 8.30 -10.32 16.18
C ALA A 20 8.08 -10.43 17.71
N GLY A 21 7.62 -9.36 18.38
CA GLY A 21 7.44 -9.34 19.83
C GLY A 21 8.74 -9.58 20.63
N ALA A 22 9.90 -9.47 19.97
CA ALA A 22 11.20 -9.83 20.52
C ALA A 22 12.31 -8.94 19.95
N ASN A 23 13.47 -8.90 20.62
CA ASN A 23 14.62 -8.14 20.17
C ASN A 23 15.33 -8.84 19.00
N ILE A 24 14.82 -8.62 17.78
CA ILE A 24 15.41 -9.16 16.55
C ILE A 24 16.40 -8.18 15.90
N ARG A 25 17.42 -8.73 15.23
CA ARG A 25 18.23 -8.00 14.26
C ARG A 25 17.62 -8.20 12.88
N VAL A 26 17.51 -7.11 12.11
CA VAL A 26 17.01 -7.13 10.73
C VAL A 26 18.11 -6.56 9.86
N SER A 27 18.53 -7.32 8.84
CA SER A 27 19.55 -6.88 7.88
C SER A 27 18.97 -5.83 6.94
N ASP A 28 19.81 -4.89 6.49
CA ASP A 28 19.35 -3.80 5.64
C ASP A 28 18.92 -4.31 4.25
N VAL A 29 19.55 -5.38 3.75
CA VAL A 29 19.15 -6.07 2.50
C VAL A 29 17.73 -6.65 2.60
N ALA A 30 17.35 -7.21 3.75
CA ALA A 30 15.98 -7.71 3.94
C ALA A 30 14.95 -6.57 3.94
N VAL A 31 15.29 -5.45 4.59
CA VAL A 31 14.46 -4.23 4.59
C VAL A 31 14.30 -3.68 3.17
N GLU A 32 15.37 -3.64 2.38
CA GLU A 32 15.33 -3.19 0.99
C GLU A 32 14.44 -4.06 0.10
N LYS A 33 14.59 -5.39 0.18
CA LYS A 33 13.73 -6.31 -0.57
C LYS A 33 12.26 -6.13 -0.21
N LEU A 34 11.96 -5.96 1.08
CA LEU A 34 10.60 -5.74 1.54
C LEU A 34 10.06 -4.38 1.07
N LEU A 35 10.86 -3.32 1.08
CA LEU A 35 10.47 -2.03 0.50
C LEU A 35 10.16 -2.11 -0.99
N THR A 36 11.00 -2.80 -1.76
CA THR A 36 10.72 -3.02 -3.20
C THR A 36 9.40 -3.76 -3.39
N ALA A 37 9.13 -4.79 -2.57
CA ALA A 37 7.87 -5.52 -2.63
C ALA A 37 6.67 -4.63 -2.27
N LEU A 38 6.76 -3.82 -1.20
CA LEU A 38 5.72 -2.90 -0.78
C LEU A 38 5.42 -1.81 -1.83
N ASN A 39 6.46 -1.28 -2.49
CA ASN A 39 6.28 -0.31 -3.57
C ASN A 39 5.58 -0.94 -4.79
N LYS A 40 5.97 -2.17 -5.18
CA LYS A 40 5.29 -2.90 -6.26
C LYS A 40 3.84 -3.23 -5.92
N PHE A 41 3.58 -3.59 -4.66
CA PHE A 41 2.23 -3.85 -4.16
C PHE A 41 1.36 -2.58 -4.20
N LEU A 42 1.89 -1.44 -3.76
CA LEU A 42 1.20 -0.15 -3.85
C LEU A 42 0.93 0.25 -5.31
N GLU A 43 1.87 0.01 -6.22
CA GLU A 43 1.68 0.27 -7.64
C GLU A 43 0.57 -0.61 -8.24
N ASP A 44 0.54 -1.90 -7.91
CA ASP A 44 -0.47 -2.83 -8.44
C ASP A 44 -1.90 -2.52 -7.93
N ILE A 45 -2.03 -2.24 -6.64
CA ILE A 45 -3.31 -1.80 -6.07
C ILE A 45 -3.70 -0.42 -6.58
N GLY A 46 -2.74 0.51 -6.62
CA GLY A 46 -2.96 1.87 -7.11
C GLY A 46 -3.50 1.88 -8.53
N LYS A 47 -2.98 1.02 -9.42
CA LYS A 47 -3.51 0.85 -10.79
C LYS A 47 -4.98 0.45 -10.78
N SER A 48 -5.35 -0.57 -10.00
CA SER A 48 -6.75 -1.02 -9.90
C SER A 48 -7.67 0.08 -9.36
N VAL A 49 -7.28 0.78 -8.29
CA VAL A 49 -8.06 1.90 -7.72
C VAL A 49 -8.25 3.03 -8.74
N VAL A 50 -7.19 3.36 -9.48
CA VAL A 50 -7.23 4.37 -10.54
C VAL A 50 -8.12 3.94 -11.70
N GLU A 51 -8.07 2.67 -12.11
CA GLU A 51 -8.93 2.12 -13.16
C GLU A 51 -10.41 2.15 -12.77
N VAL A 52 -10.73 1.81 -11.52
CA VAL A 52 -12.09 1.91 -10.97
C VAL A 52 -12.56 3.37 -10.99
N ALA A 53 -11.75 4.29 -10.48
CA ALA A 53 -12.09 5.72 -10.43
C ALA A 53 -12.29 6.32 -11.83
N LYS A 54 -11.41 5.96 -12.78
CA LYS A 54 -11.49 6.35 -14.19
C LYS A 54 -12.77 5.82 -14.85
N THR A 55 -13.08 4.54 -14.63
CA THR A 55 -14.29 3.88 -15.16
C THR A 55 -15.56 4.55 -14.64
N ARG A 56 -15.61 4.87 -13.34
CA ARG A 56 -16.73 5.60 -12.71
C ARG A 56 -16.92 6.99 -13.32
N SER A 57 -15.82 7.68 -13.62
CA SER A 57 -15.84 9.10 -14.02
C SER A 57 -15.91 9.33 -15.54
N ARG A 58 -15.83 8.27 -16.36
CA ARG A 58 -15.95 8.31 -17.83
C ARG A 58 -15.01 9.33 -18.53
N GLY A 59 -13.82 9.65 -18.01
CA GLY A 59 -13.02 10.74 -18.61
C GLY A 59 -11.63 11.02 -18.04
N GLU A 60 -11.02 12.09 -18.55
CA GLU A 60 -9.59 12.46 -18.44
C GLU A 60 -9.16 13.01 -17.08
N SER A 61 -10.10 13.55 -16.28
CA SER A 61 -9.84 14.05 -14.93
C SER A 61 -10.83 13.45 -13.95
N PHE A 62 -10.33 12.81 -12.91
CA PHE A 62 -11.14 12.15 -11.91
C PHE A 62 -10.48 12.21 -10.53
N MET A 63 -11.30 12.28 -9.50
CA MET A 63 -10.88 12.17 -8.11
C MET A 63 -11.02 10.71 -7.67
N VAL A 64 -9.97 10.17 -7.06
CA VAL A 64 -10.04 8.88 -6.36
C VAL A 64 -10.82 9.08 -5.06
N THR A 65 -11.88 8.30 -4.89
CA THR A 65 -12.73 8.32 -3.71
C THR A 65 -12.55 7.05 -2.87
N GLU A 66 -13.01 7.07 -1.62
CA GLU A 66 -13.04 5.89 -0.75
C GLU A 66 -13.69 4.68 -1.42
N LYS A 67 -14.81 4.89 -2.14
CA LYS A 67 -15.50 3.81 -2.86
C LYS A 67 -14.63 3.17 -3.95
N ASP A 68 -13.77 3.96 -4.60
CA ASP A 68 -12.85 3.46 -5.61
C ASP A 68 -11.73 2.63 -4.96
N VAL A 69 -11.26 3.02 -3.77
CA VAL A 69 -10.30 2.25 -2.97
C VAL A 69 -10.88 0.91 -2.52
N VAL A 70 -12.08 0.92 -1.94
CA VAL A 70 -12.76 -0.29 -1.48
C VAL A 70 -12.95 -1.27 -2.63
N LYS A 71 -13.45 -0.79 -3.77
CA LYS A 71 -13.72 -1.64 -4.93
C LYS A 71 -12.43 -2.13 -5.60
N GLY A 72 -11.40 -1.29 -5.74
CA GLY A 72 -10.11 -1.70 -6.29
C GLY A 72 -9.42 -2.77 -5.43
N LEU A 73 -9.53 -2.67 -4.10
CA LEU A 73 -9.05 -3.73 -3.19
C LEU A 73 -9.89 -5.01 -3.30
N GLU A 74 -11.21 -4.91 -3.46
CA GLU A 74 -12.09 -6.06 -3.68
C GLU A 74 -11.75 -6.80 -4.98
N GLU A 75 -11.53 -6.08 -6.09
CA GLU A 75 -11.14 -6.66 -7.38
C GLU A 75 -9.79 -7.39 -7.32
N LYS A 76 -8.90 -6.99 -6.40
CA LYS A 76 -7.60 -7.62 -6.15
C LYS A 76 -7.63 -8.72 -5.08
N GLY A 77 -8.79 -8.99 -4.46
CA GLY A 77 -8.93 -9.98 -3.40
C GLY A 77 -8.39 -9.53 -2.03
N PHE A 78 -8.18 -8.23 -1.84
CA PHE A 78 -7.64 -7.63 -0.61
C PHE A 78 -8.68 -6.94 0.26
N LYS A 79 -9.97 -7.26 0.08
CA LYS A 79 -11.07 -6.67 0.85
C LYS A 79 -10.88 -6.78 2.38
N GLY A 80 -10.31 -7.89 2.85
CA GLY A 80 -10.02 -8.11 4.27
C GLY A 80 -8.93 -7.21 4.86
N LEU A 81 -8.22 -6.42 4.04
CA LEU A 81 -7.27 -5.41 4.54
C LEU A 81 -7.94 -4.11 5.00
N LEU A 82 -9.27 -3.98 4.80
CA LEU A 82 -10.06 -2.81 5.17
C LEU A 82 -10.81 -2.96 6.50
N GLU A 83 -10.64 -4.10 7.17
CA GLU A 83 -11.26 -4.42 8.47
C GLU A 83 -10.63 -3.68 9.65
#